data_AF-A0A0D9PB36-F1
#
_entry.id   AF-A0A0D9PB36-F1
#
_cell.length_a   1.000
_cell.length_b   1.000
_cell.length_c   1.000
_cell.angle_alpha   90.00
_cell.angle_beta   90.00
_cell.angle_gamma   90.00
#
_symmetry.space_group_name_H-M   'P 1'
#
loop_
_entity.id
_entity.type
_entity.pdbx_description
1 polymer ?
#
loop_
_entity_poly.entity_id
_entity_poly.type
_entity_poly.pdbx_seq_one_letter_code
_entity_poly.pdbx_strand_id
1 'polypeptide(L)'
;MVHQLPYALDAETPLSPSELQVLRAQYEKEGDMVGVQTKFNYAWGLVKSNNRNDQQLGVRLLSDIFRLSPERRRECLYYLALGNYKLGNYGEARRYNDLLLDKEPANLQASDLRQLIDNKVAKEGLMGVAILSGVSIAAGVVGAFLFKNARKR
;
A
#
# COMPACT_ATOMS: atom_id res chain seq x y z
N MET A 1 23.87 -12.04 5.67
CA MET A 1 23.66 -10.70 5.08
C MET A 1 22.20 -10.31 5.29
N VAL A 2 21.94 -9.28 6.10
CA VAL A 2 20.59 -8.72 6.22
C VAL A 2 20.32 -7.96 4.93
N HIS A 3 19.46 -8.50 4.05
CA HIS A 3 18.97 -7.74 2.91
C HIS A 3 18.07 -6.63 3.47
N GLN A 4 18.52 -5.38 3.31
CA GLN A 4 17.76 -4.22 3.79
C GLN A 4 16.50 -4.06 2.94
N LEU A 5 15.34 -4.14 3.58
CA LEU A 5 14.06 -3.90 2.92
C LEU A 5 13.97 -2.42 2.51
N PRO A 6 13.36 -2.13 1.34
CA PRO A 6 13.14 -0.75 0.92
C PRO A 6 12.22 0.00 1.88
N TYR A 7 12.23 1.32 1.86
CA TYR A 7 11.21 2.12 2.52
C TYR A 7 9.98 2.27 1.61
N ALA A 8 8.83 2.62 2.18
CA ALA A 8 7.63 2.88 1.40
C ALA A 8 7.84 3.98 0.34
N LEU A 9 8.71 4.96 0.62
CA LEU A 9 9.08 6.02 -0.32
C LEU A 9 9.75 5.48 -1.59
N ASP A 10 10.48 4.37 -1.51
CA ASP A 10 11.12 3.76 -2.68
C ASP A 10 10.08 3.19 -3.66
N ALA A 11 8.91 2.77 -3.16
CA ALA A 11 7.80 2.32 -3.99
C ALA A 11 7.18 3.47 -4.80
N GLU A 12 7.24 4.70 -4.26
CA GLU A 12 6.68 5.91 -4.86
C GLU A 12 7.65 6.62 -5.81
N THR A 13 8.91 6.18 -5.86
CA THR A 13 9.94 6.80 -6.69
C THR A 13 10.18 5.95 -7.95
N PRO A 14 9.54 6.23 -9.10
CA PRO A 14 9.62 5.39 -10.28
C PRO A 14 11.05 5.31 -10.83
N LEU A 15 11.37 4.18 -11.46
CA LEU A 15 12.57 4.07 -12.29
C LEU A 15 12.41 4.91 -13.56
N SER A 16 13.52 5.32 -14.15
CA SER A 16 13.49 5.88 -15.50
C SER A 16 12.98 4.83 -16.51
N PRO A 17 12.38 5.26 -17.63
CA PRO A 17 11.89 4.32 -18.65
C PRO A 17 12.99 3.39 -19.18
N SER A 18 14.23 3.88 -19.31
CA SER A 18 15.37 3.09 -19.74
C SER A 18 15.75 2.01 -18.73
N GLU A 19 15.77 2.32 -17.43
CA GLU A 19 16.04 1.33 -16.38
C GLU A 19 14.98 0.23 -16.36
N LEU A 20 13.70 0.59 -16.45
CA LEU A 20 12.63 -0.40 -16.52
C LEU A 20 12.73 -1.26 -17.78
N GLN A 21 13.14 -0.66 -18.91
CA GLN A 21 13.35 -1.39 -20.16
C GLN A 21 14.50 -2.40 -20.06
N VAL A 22 15.59 -2.07 -19.35
CA VAL A 22 16.69 -3.02 -19.10
C VAL A 22 16.20 -4.23 -18.31
N LEU A 23 15.40 -4.01 -17.27
CA LEU A 23 14.81 -5.10 -16.48
C LEU A 23 13.87 -5.97 -17.31
N ARG A 24 13.02 -5.35 -18.14
CA ARG A 24 12.14 -6.07 -19.07
C ARG A 24 12.95 -6.91 -20.06
N ALA A 25 13.95 -6.33 -20.70
CA ALA A 25 14.77 -7.02 -21.70
C ALA A 25 15.48 -8.24 -21.09
N GLN A 26 15.98 -8.12 -19.85
CA GLN A 26 16.59 -9.26 -19.16
C GLN A 26 15.55 -10.35 -18.83
N TYR A 27 14.37 -9.96 -18.34
CA TYR A 27 13.27 -10.89 -18.06
C TYR A 27 12.83 -11.65 -19.31
N GLU A 28 12.63 -10.96 -20.43
CA GLU A 28 12.22 -11.55 -21.70
C GLU A 28 13.31 -12.45 -22.30
N LYS A 29 14.58 -12.06 -22.18
CA LYS A 29 15.73 -12.83 -22.66
C LYS A 29 15.85 -14.21 -21.99
N GLU A 30 15.53 -14.30 -20.70
CA GLU A 30 15.59 -15.58 -19.97
C GLU A 30 14.39 -16.50 -20.26
N GLY A 31 13.27 -15.95 -20.74
CA GLY A 31 12.11 -16.71 -21.20
C GLY A 31 11.49 -17.60 -20.11
N ASP A 32 11.12 -18.84 -20.49
CA ASP A 32 10.39 -19.76 -19.61
C ASP A 32 11.18 -20.21 -18.38
N MET A 33 12.51 -20.14 -18.42
CA MET A 33 13.40 -20.51 -17.31
C MET A 33 13.97 -19.28 -16.59
N VAL A 34 13.20 -18.18 -16.55
CA VAL A 34 13.60 -16.96 -15.86
C VAL A 34 13.96 -17.21 -14.40
N GLY A 35 15.14 -16.73 -14.01
CA GLY A 35 15.65 -16.83 -12.66
C GLY A 35 14.80 -16.02 -11.69
N VAL A 36 14.67 -16.53 -10.45
CA VAL A 36 13.86 -15.90 -9.41
C VAL A 36 14.29 -14.45 -9.16
N GLN A 37 15.60 -14.17 -9.14
CA GLN A 37 16.11 -12.81 -8.95
C GLN A 37 15.73 -11.86 -10.09
N THR A 38 15.84 -12.33 -11.34
CA THR A 38 15.47 -11.55 -12.53
C THR A 38 13.98 -11.22 -12.51
N LYS A 39 13.13 -12.22 -12.24
CA LYS A 39 11.68 -12.04 -12.08
C LYS A 39 11.38 -11.06 -10.94
N PHE A 40 12.08 -11.16 -9.81
CA PHE A 40 11.90 -10.26 -8.67
C PHE A 40 12.26 -8.82 -9.01
N ASN A 41 13.42 -8.59 -9.61
CA ASN A 41 13.89 -7.25 -9.99
C ASN A 41 12.92 -6.58 -10.97
N TYR A 42 12.48 -7.32 -11.98
CA TYR A 42 11.51 -6.81 -12.94
C TYR A 42 10.16 -6.51 -12.28
N ALA A 43 9.66 -7.42 -11.45
CA ALA A 43 8.41 -7.23 -10.71
C ALA A 43 8.46 -5.98 -9.82
N TRP A 44 9.59 -5.73 -9.14
CA TRP A 44 9.76 -4.54 -8.33
C TRP A 44 9.80 -3.26 -9.18
N GLY A 45 10.51 -3.26 -10.30
CA GLY A 45 10.51 -2.15 -11.25
C GLY A 45 9.10 -1.81 -11.74
N LEU A 46 8.28 -2.82 -12.01
CA LEU A 46 6.88 -2.68 -12.40
C LEU A 46 6.01 -2.10 -11.28
N VAL A 47 6.17 -2.54 -10.01
CA VAL A 47 5.48 -1.95 -8.86
C VAL A 47 5.83 -0.47 -8.71
N LYS A 48 7.08 -0.10 -8.97
CA LYS A 48 7.52 1.31 -8.91
C LYS A 48 6.97 2.16 -10.06
N SER A 49 6.49 1.57 -11.15
CA SER A 49 5.87 2.29 -12.28
C SER A 49 4.68 3.16 -11.84
N ASN A 50 4.38 4.20 -12.60
CA ASN A 50 3.17 5.01 -12.45
C ASN A 50 1.98 4.42 -13.23
N ASN A 51 2.21 3.40 -14.05
CA ASN A 51 1.16 2.71 -14.78
C ASN A 51 0.50 1.64 -13.89
N ARG A 52 -0.82 1.71 -13.73
CA ARG A 52 -1.58 0.76 -12.90
C ARG A 52 -1.49 -0.68 -13.41
N ASN A 53 -1.43 -0.90 -14.72
CA ASN A 53 -1.30 -2.23 -15.31
C ASN A 53 0.08 -2.84 -15.01
N ASP A 54 1.14 -2.02 -15.06
CA ASP A 54 2.48 -2.46 -14.66
C ASP A 54 2.47 -2.86 -13.19
N GLN A 55 1.91 -2.04 -12.31
CA GLN A 55 1.82 -2.33 -10.88
C GLN A 55 1.09 -3.66 -10.61
N GLN A 56 -0.04 -3.90 -11.29
CA GLN A 56 -0.78 -5.16 -11.21
C GLN A 56 0.05 -6.35 -11.67
N LEU A 57 0.77 -6.22 -12.79
CA LEU A 57 1.68 -7.26 -13.28
C LEU A 57 2.81 -7.51 -12.27
N GLY A 58 3.42 -6.47 -11.72
CA GLY A 58 4.46 -6.57 -10.69
C GLY A 58 3.98 -7.34 -9.45
N VAL A 59 2.79 -7.00 -8.92
CA VAL A 59 2.19 -7.72 -7.79
C VAL A 59 1.89 -9.19 -8.15
N ARG A 60 1.44 -9.47 -9.38
CA ARG A 60 1.23 -10.86 -9.84
C ARG A 60 2.55 -11.64 -9.88
N LEU A 61 3.62 -11.07 -10.45
CA LEU A 61 4.92 -11.73 -10.52
C LEU A 61 5.52 -11.97 -9.12
N LEU A 62 5.38 -11.01 -8.19
CA LEU A 62 5.75 -11.20 -6.79
C LEU A 62 4.93 -12.33 -6.15
N SER A 63 3.63 -12.40 -6.41
CA SER A 63 2.77 -13.46 -5.88
C SER A 63 3.20 -14.86 -6.37
N ASP A 64 3.65 -14.97 -7.62
CA ASP A 64 4.22 -16.21 -8.14
C ASP A 64 5.51 -16.59 -7.40
N ILE A 65 6.42 -15.64 -7.20
CA ILE A 65 7.68 -15.87 -6.47
C ILE A 65 7.36 -16.31 -5.04
N PHE A 66 6.43 -15.65 -4.35
CA PHE A 66 6.03 -16.03 -2.99
C PHE A 66 5.55 -17.49 -2.90
N ARG A 67 4.82 -17.97 -3.92
CA ARG A 67 4.30 -19.35 -3.97
C ARG A 67 5.41 -20.36 -4.26
N LEU A 68 6.23 -20.08 -5.26
CA LEU A 68 7.20 -21.02 -5.86
C LEU A 68 8.58 -21.02 -5.18
N SER A 69 8.94 -19.95 -4.46
CA SER A 69 10.26 -19.76 -3.85
C SER A 69 10.14 -19.53 -2.33
N PRO A 70 9.98 -20.61 -1.52
CA PRO A 70 9.86 -20.52 -0.07
C PRO A 70 10.97 -19.70 0.60
N GLU A 71 12.18 -19.78 0.08
CA GLU A 71 13.36 -19.07 0.56
C GLU A 71 13.26 -17.54 0.43
N ARG A 72 12.42 -17.02 -0.48
CA ARG A 72 12.19 -15.59 -0.67
C ARG A 72 10.90 -15.07 -0.04
N ARG A 73 10.11 -15.93 0.61
CA ARG A 73 8.80 -15.54 1.15
C ARG A 73 8.87 -14.35 2.09
N ARG A 74 9.90 -14.29 2.95
CA ARG A 74 10.11 -13.19 3.90
C ARG A 74 10.13 -11.84 3.19
N GLU A 75 11.08 -11.64 2.28
CA GLU A 75 11.20 -10.38 1.52
C GLU A 75 9.98 -10.15 0.65
N CYS A 76 9.45 -11.20 0.03
CA CYS A 76 8.30 -11.09 -0.86
C CYS A 76 7.02 -10.60 -0.14
N LEU A 77 6.80 -10.95 1.13
CA LEU A 77 5.69 -10.39 1.94
C LEU A 77 5.72 -8.87 1.96
N TYR A 78 6.90 -8.29 2.21
CA TYR A 78 7.04 -6.85 2.30
C TYR A 78 6.80 -6.16 0.95
N TYR A 79 7.33 -6.71 -0.14
CA TYR A 79 7.13 -6.16 -1.48
C TYR A 79 5.68 -6.32 -1.96
N LEU A 80 5.00 -7.41 -1.58
CA LEU A 80 3.56 -7.59 -1.83
C LEU A 80 2.73 -6.57 -1.05
N ALA A 81 3.11 -6.26 0.19
CA ALA A 81 2.45 -5.24 0.98
C ALA A 81 2.58 -3.85 0.32
N LEU A 82 3.78 -3.48 -0.10
CA LEU A 82 4.03 -2.21 -0.82
C LEU A 82 3.26 -2.12 -2.14
N GLY A 83 3.29 -3.17 -2.96
CA GLY A 83 2.58 -3.19 -4.23
C GLY A 83 1.07 -3.09 -4.07
N ASN A 84 0.50 -3.79 -3.08
CA ASN A 84 -0.93 -3.67 -2.78
C ASN A 84 -1.29 -2.31 -2.18
N TYR A 85 -0.44 -1.73 -1.34
CA TYR A 85 -0.63 -0.38 -0.79
C TYR A 85 -0.70 0.65 -1.92
N LYS A 86 0.24 0.59 -2.88
CA LYS A 86 0.27 1.50 -4.02
C LYS A 86 -0.95 1.36 -4.95
N LEU A 87 -1.46 0.13 -5.11
CA LEU A 87 -2.69 -0.14 -5.86
C LEU A 87 -3.99 0.31 -5.15
N GLY A 88 -3.90 0.73 -3.89
CA GLY A 88 -5.06 1.04 -3.03
C GLY A 88 -5.72 -0.20 -2.42
N ASN A 89 -5.12 -1.38 -2.55
CA ASN A 89 -5.62 -2.63 -1.98
C ASN A 89 -5.20 -2.75 -0.51
N TYR A 90 -5.66 -1.82 0.33
CA TYR A 90 -5.16 -1.67 1.70
C TYR A 90 -5.40 -2.89 2.60
N GLY A 91 -6.47 -3.64 2.38
CA GLY A 91 -6.73 -4.88 3.11
C GLY A 91 -5.66 -5.95 2.86
N GLU A 92 -5.31 -6.18 1.60
CA GLU A 92 -4.24 -7.13 1.24
C GLU A 92 -2.86 -6.59 1.66
N ALA A 93 -2.63 -5.28 1.53
CA ALA A 93 -1.41 -4.65 2.00
C ALA A 93 -1.19 -4.91 3.49
N ARG A 94 -2.22 -4.69 4.33
CA ARG A 94 -2.17 -4.96 5.76
C ARG A 94 -1.94 -6.45 6.03
N ARG A 95 -2.68 -7.33 5.35
CA ARG A 95 -2.54 -8.79 5.53
C ARG A 95 -1.12 -9.28 5.30
N TYR A 96 -0.48 -8.88 4.20
CA TYR A 96 0.91 -9.27 3.93
C TYR A 96 1.91 -8.67 4.92
N ASN A 97 1.70 -7.41 5.32
CA ASN A 97 2.57 -6.73 6.25
C ASN A 97 2.49 -7.30 7.68
N ASP A 98 1.28 -7.65 8.14
CA ASP A 98 1.07 -8.26 9.44
C ASP A 98 1.70 -9.67 9.50
N LEU A 99 1.59 -10.47 8.43
CA LEU A 99 2.29 -11.76 8.33
C LEU A 99 3.82 -11.64 8.46
N LEU A 100 4.40 -10.51 8.05
CA LEU A 100 5.81 -10.23 8.26
C LEU A 100 6.09 -9.80 9.70
N LEU A 101 5.26 -8.91 10.28
CA LEU A 101 5.40 -8.46 11.67
C LEU A 101 5.21 -9.60 12.68
N ASP A 102 4.35 -10.58 12.41
CA ASP A 102 4.19 -11.77 13.24
C ASP A 102 5.49 -12.57 13.36
N LYS A 103 6.32 -12.55 12.30
CA LYS A 103 7.62 -13.22 12.25
C LYS A 103 8.75 -12.32 12.75
N GLU A 104 8.63 -11.02 12.50
CA GLU A 104 9.66 -10.02 12.79
C GLU A 104 9.02 -8.79 13.47
N PRO A 105 8.64 -8.90 14.76
CA PRO A 105 7.92 -7.82 15.44
C PRO A 105 8.69 -6.51 15.56
N ALA A 106 10.03 -6.58 15.52
CA ALA A 106 10.94 -5.44 15.58
C ALA A 106 11.29 -4.85 14.19
N ASN A 107 10.62 -5.29 13.12
CA ASN A 107 10.88 -4.79 11.76
C ASN A 107 10.30 -3.37 11.60
N LEU A 108 11.19 -2.38 11.65
CA LEU A 108 10.81 -0.96 11.58
C LEU A 108 10.13 -0.62 10.26
N GLN A 109 10.64 -1.12 9.13
CA GLN A 109 10.04 -0.87 7.81
C GLN A 109 8.59 -1.38 7.72
N ALA A 110 8.34 -2.59 8.23
CA ALA A 110 7.00 -3.16 8.27
C ALA A 110 6.08 -2.39 9.25
N SER A 111 6.60 -1.95 10.40
CA SER A 111 5.84 -1.13 11.35
C SER A 111 5.43 0.23 10.73
N ASP A 112 6.36 0.90 10.05
CA ASP A 112 6.11 2.16 9.36
C ASP A 112 5.08 1.99 8.25
N LEU A 113 5.20 0.91 7.46
CA LEU A 113 4.22 0.59 6.42
C LEU A 113 2.83 0.33 7.01
N ARG A 114 2.73 -0.35 8.16
CA ARG A 114 1.44 -0.55 8.86
C ARG A 114 0.79 0.79 9.18
N GLN A 115 1.56 1.74 9.73
CA GLN A 115 1.06 3.06 10.05
C GLN A 115 0.58 3.82 8.80
N LEU A 116 1.32 3.73 7.69
CA LEU A 116 0.91 4.32 6.41
C LEU A 116 -0.42 3.73 5.91
N ILE A 117 -0.57 2.41 5.97
CA ILE A 117 -1.82 1.72 5.61
C ILE A 117 -2.98 2.20 6.49
N ASP A 118 -2.79 2.22 7.80
CA ASP A 118 -3.81 2.64 8.78
C ASP A 118 -4.28 4.08 8.52
N ASN A 119 -3.33 4.98 8.26
CA ASN A 119 -3.61 6.38 7.93
C ASN A 119 -4.40 6.54 6.63
N LYS A 120 -4.09 5.74 5.60
CA LYS A 120 -4.84 5.76 4.32
C LYS A 120 -6.27 5.25 4.50
N VAL A 121 -6.44 4.13 5.19
CA VAL A 121 -7.77 3.56 5.48
C VAL A 121 -8.63 4.54 6.28
N ALA A 122 -8.07 5.17 7.32
CA ALA A 122 -8.78 6.16 8.12
C ALA A 122 -9.20 7.39 7.29
N LYS A 123 -8.30 7.89 6.44
CA LYS A 123 -8.58 9.04 5.57
C LYS A 123 -9.68 8.75 4.56
N GLU A 124 -9.65 7.60 3.90
CA GLU A 124 -10.67 7.22 2.91
C GLU A 124 -12.03 6.90 3.57
N GLY A 125 -12.02 6.27 4.74
CA GLY A 125 -13.23 6.07 5.54
C GLY A 125 -13.90 7.40 5.96
N LEU A 126 -13.10 8.40 6.35
CA LEU A 126 -13.61 9.73 6.70
C LEU A 126 -14.19 10.46 5.49
N MET A 127 -13.58 10.35 4.31
CA MET A 127 -14.13 10.92 3.07
C MET A 127 -15.49 10.31 2.72
N GLY A 128 -15.69 9.01 2.96
CA GLY A 128 -16.99 8.35 2.76
C GLY A 128 -18.09 8.88 3.68
N VAL A 129 -17.76 9.22 4.94
CA VAL A 129 -18.71 9.80 5.90
C VAL A 129 -19.03 11.27 5.57
N ALA A 130 -18.06 12.05 5.09
CA ALA A 130 -18.26 13.46 4.74
C ALA A 130 -19.19 13.67 3.53
N ILE A 131 -19.28 12.71 2.61
CA ILE A 131 -20.20 12.79 1.46
C ILE A 131 -21.67 12.66 1.89
N LEU A 132 -21.94 12.07 3.06
CA LEU A 132 -23.30 11.92 3.59
C LEU A 132 -23.83 13.16 4.34
N SER A 133 -23.02 14.22 4.56
CA SER A 133 -23.48 15.45 5.23
C SER A 133 -24.05 16.50 4.26
N GLY A 134 -24.67 16.04 3.17
CA GLY A 134 -25.47 16.86 2.26
C GLY A 134 -26.88 17.14 2.78
N VAL A 135 -27.04 17.58 4.04
CA VAL A 135 -28.22 18.33 4.50
C VAL A 135 -27.75 19.53 5.31
N SER A 136 -28.24 20.68 4.85
CA SER A 136 -27.92 22.07 5.20
C SER A 136 -28.01 22.45 6.69
N ILE A 137 -27.20 23.44 7.05
CA ILE A 137 -27.27 24.24 8.28
C ILE A 137 -28.71 24.68 8.57
N ALA A 138 -29.23 24.32 9.74
CA ALA A 138 -30.28 25.07 10.42
C ALA A 138 -29.79 25.38 11.85
N ALA A 139 -29.61 26.67 12.12
CA ALA A 139 -29.15 27.22 13.39
C ALA A 139 -30.03 26.75 14.56
N GLY A 140 -29.46 26.04 15.54
CA GLY A 140 -30.23 25.51 16.66
C GLY A 140 -29.56 25.53 18.03
N VAL A 141 -28.33 26.07 18.18
CA VAL A 141 -27.62 26.06 19.48
C VAL A 141 -27.57 27.43 20.16
N VAL A 142 -27.98 28.52 19.51
CA VAL A 142 -27.97 29.86 20.15
C VAL A 142 -29.30 30.21 20.85
N GLY A 143 -30.39 29.47 20.59
CA GLY A 143 -31.72 29.80 21.10
C GLY A 143 -32.03 29.47 22.57
N ALA A 144 -31.20 28.67 23.25
CA ALA A 144 -31.52 28.24 24.62
C ALA A 144 -31.22 29.30 25.70
N PHE A 145 -30.50 30.39 25.37
CA PHE A 145 -30.17 31.46 26.32
C PHE A 145 -31.22 32.59 26.38
N LEU A 146 -32.18 32.65 25.44
CA LEU A 146 -33.14 33.75 25.33
C LEU A 146 -34.52 33.50 25.98
N PHE A 147 -34.85 32.28 26.41
CA PHE A 147 -36.14 31.98 27.06
C PHE A 147 -36.13 32.04 28.60
N LYS A 148 -35.13 32.67 29.21
CA LYS A 148 -35.06 32.84 30.67
C LYS A 148 -36.02 33.91 31.24
N ASN A 149 -36.82 34.63 30.44
CA ASN A 149 -37.58 35.78 30.96
C ASN A 149 -39.08 35.88 30.61
N ALA A 150 -39.74 34.80 30.19
CA ALA A 150 -41.17 34.86 29.85
C ALA A 150 -41.99 33.72 30.45
N ARG A 151 -42.01 33.58 31.78
CA ARG A 151 -43.24 33.17 32.50
C ARG A 151 -43.13 33.47 33.99
N LYS A 152 -43.61 34.66 34.36
CA LYS A 152 -44.22 34.91 35.67
C LYS A 152 -45.33 33.88 35.88
N ARG A 153 -45.22 33.10 36.96
CA ARG A 153 -46.26 32.98 37.98
C ARG A 153 -45.57 32.88 39.32
#